data_AF-A0A848VRC9-F1
#
_entry.id   AF-A0A848VRC9-F1
#
_cell.length_a   1.000
_cell.length_b   1.000
_cell.length_c   1.000
_cell.angle_alpha   90.00
_cell.angle_beta   90.00
_cell.angle_gamma   90.00
#
_symmetry.space_group_name_H-M   'P 1'
#
loop_
_entity.id
_entity.type
_entity.pdbx_description
1 polymer ?
#
loop_
_entity_poly.entity_id
_entity_poly.type
_entity_poly.pdbx_seq_one_letter_code
_entity_poly.pdbx_strand_id
1 'polypeptide(L)'
;MSVSHIIGIALVVLGALAAVFPQWFGPLTGGPEAPADLFEAVERRVRGGMVLGVGLCFVAIPALRPWAVSIPTALFYFMAGALAARLFGMLVDGAVPKQWLLVAVEAGVMAIAAVWLWRSGGSTP
;
A
#
# COMPACT_ATOMS: atom_id res chain seq x y z
N MET A 1 2.82 21.50 10.76
CA MET A 1 3.07 20.24 10.03
C MET A 1 4.56 20.01 9.92
N SER A 2 5.06 18.80 10.23
CA SER A 2 6.47 18.47 10.03
C SER A 2 6.77 18.21 8.55
N VAL A 3 8.04 18.33 8.16
CA VAL A 3 8.51 18.02 6.79
C VAL A 3 8.14 16.58 6.39
N SER A 4 8.23 15.63 7.32
CA SER A 4 7.83 14.23 7.08
C SER A 4 6.36 14.09 6.68
N HIS A 5 5.45 14.84 7.32
CA HIS A 5 4.03 14.82 6.95
C HIS A 5 3.79 15.43 5.56
N ILE A 6 4.50 16.50 5.20
CA ILE A 6 4.40 17.11 3.87
C ILE A 6 4.84 16.12 2.79
N ILE A 7 6.00 15.47 3.00
CA ILE A 7 6.49 14.42 2.11
C ILE A 7 5.50 13.26 2.04
N GLY A 8 4.97 12.81 3.18
CA GLY A 8 3.98 11.75 3.26
C GLY A 8 2.72 12.07 2.44
N ILE A 9 2.16 13.27 2.60
CA ILE A 9 0.99 13.72 1.82
C ILE A 9 1.30 13.75 0.33
N ALA A 10 2.46 14.29 -0.06
CA ALA A 10 2.87 14.31 -1.47
C ALA A 10 2.97 12.89 -2.05
N LEU A 11 3.54 11.94 -1.31
CA LEU A 11 3.63 10.53 -1.71
C LEU A 11 2.27 9.84 -1.74
N VAL A 12 1.36 10.15 -0.82
CA VAL A 12 -0.02 9.61 -0.86
C VAL A 12 -0.72 10.06 -2.14
N VAL A 13 -0.65 11.35 -2.46
CA VAL A 13 -1.25 11.90 -3.68
C VAL A 13 -0.61 11.27 -4.92
N LEU A 14 0.72 11.22 -4.98
CA LEU A 14 1.45 10.65 -6.12
C LEU A 14 1.16 9.16 -6.29
N GLY A 15 1.13 8.39 -5.20
CA GLY A 15 0.82 6.97 -5.21
C GLY A 15 -0.63 6.68 -5.61
N ALA A 16 -1.58 7.49 -5.14
CA ALA A 16 -2.98 7.41 -5.57
C ALA A 16 -3.11 7.66 -7.08
N LEU A 17 -2.48 8.73 -7.58
CA LEU A 17 -2.46 9.03 -9.01
C LEU A 17 -1.78 7.92 -9.82
N ALA A 18 -0.69 7.33 -9.31
CA ALA A 18 -0.01 6.21 -9.96
C ALA A 18 -0.84 4.92 -9.96
N ALA A 19 -1.66 4.68 -8.94
CA ALA A 19 -2.58 3.53 -8.90
C ALA A 19 -3.77 3.72 -9.87
N VAL A 20 -4.28 4.94 -9.99
CA VAL A 20 -5.41 5.26 -10.89
C VAL A 20 -4.97 5.36 -12.35
N PHE A 21 -3.84 6.01 -12.60
CA PHE A 21 -3.30 6.31 -13.92
C PHE A 21 -1.88 5.73 -14.09
N PRO A 22 -1.71 4.39 -14.07
CA PRO A 22 -0.38 3.77 -14.07
C PRO A 22 0.45 4.18 -15.29
N GLN A 23 -0.16 4.36 -16.46
CA GLN A 23 0.54 4.78 -17.68
C GLN A 23 1.26 6.14 -17.58
N TRP A 24 0.80 7.06 -16.73
CA TRP A 24 1.48 8.35 -16.52
C TRP A 24 2.79 8.20 -15.75
N PHE A 25 2.92 7.11 -15.01
CA PHE A 25 4.05 6.81 -14.13
C PHE A 25 4.80 5.58 -14.62
N GLY A 26 4.91 5.39 -15.94
CA GLY A 26 5.55 4.25 -16.59
C GLY A 26 6.86 3.76 -15.93
N PRO A 27 7.83 4.64 -15.58
CA PRO A 27 9.06 4.21 -14.89
C PRO A 27 8.85 3.52 -13.54
N LEU A 28 7.72 3.79 -12.85
CA LEU A 28 7.39 3.21 -11.55
C LEU A 28 6.42 2.03 -11.66
N THR A 29 5.53 2.04 -12.64
CA THR A 29 4.40 1.11 -12.71
C THR A 29 4.59 -0.01 -13.73
N GLY A 30 5.36 0.17 -14.81
CA GLY A 30 5.61 -0.93 -15.77
C GLY A 30 5.79 -0.56 -17.24
N GLY A 31 6.42 0.59 -17.54
CA GLY A 31 6.72 1.02 -18.91
C GLY A 31 5.50 1.46 -19.72
N PRO A 32 5.71 1.97 -20.94
CA PRO A 32 4.65 2.44 -21.84
C PRO A 32 3.94 1.30 -22.60
N GLU A 33 4.47 0.08 -22.54
CA GLU A 33 3.93 -1.08 -23.25
C GLU A 33 2.56 -1.46 -22.69
N ALA A 34 1.64 -1.95 -23.52
CA ALA A 34 0.34 -2.43 -23.03
C ALA A 34 0.54 -3.63 -22.08
N PRO A 35 -0.31 -3.80 -21.04
CA PRO A 35 -0.26 -4.99 -20.19
C PRO A 35 -0.48 -6.24 -21.04
N ALA A 36 0.30 -7.30 -20.82
CA ALA A 36 0.15 -8.55 -21.54
C ALA A 36 -1.14 -9.29 -21.16
N ASP A 37 -1.58 -9.13 -19.90
CA ASP A 37 -2.82 -9.71 -19.38
C ASP A 37 -3.45 -8.85 -18.27
N LEU A 38 -4.64 -9.27 -17.80
CA LEU A 38 -5.35 -8.62 -16.70
C LEU A 38 -4.57 -8.66 -15.38
N PHE A 39 -3.78 -9.71 -15.17
CA PHE A 39 -3.01 -9.86 -13.94
C PHE A 39 -1.93 -8.78 -13.87
N GLU A 40 -1.19 -8.58 -14.96
CA GLU A 40 -0.18 -7.54 -15.09
C GLU A 40 -0.81 -6.15 -14.97
N ALA A 41 -1.96 -5.90 -15.60
CA ALA A 41 -2.65 -4.61 -15.49
C ALA A 41 -2.91 -4.22 -14.02
N VAL A 42 -3.41 -5.16 -13.21
CA VAL A 42 -3.63 -4.95 -11.77
C VAL A 42 -2.29 -4.75 -11.04
N GLU A 43 -1.27 -5.56 -11.30
CA GLU A 43 0.05 -5.44 -10.65
C GLU A 43 0.70 -4.06 -10.89
N ARG A 44 0.52 -3.46 -12.07
CA ARG A 44 1.02 -2.11 -12.34
C ARG A 44 0.38 -1.06 -11.44
N ARG A 45 -0.91 -1.21 -11.13
CA ARG A 45 -1.61 -0.34 -10.17
C ARG A 45 -1.16 -0.61 -8.75
N VAL A 46 -0.93 -1.87 -8.39
CA VAL A 46 -0.40 -2.27 -7.07
C VAL A 46 0.95 -1.61 -6.80
N ARG A 47 1.84 -1.50 -7.80
CA ARG A 47 3.10 -0.74 -7.68
C ARG A 47 2.86 0.73 -7.33
N GLY A 48 1.85 1.36 -7.93
CA GLY A 48 1.40 2.70 -7.51
C GLY A 48 0.86 2.72 -6.08
N GLY A 49 0.08 1.70 -5.70
CA GLY A 49 -0.41 1.48 -4.35
C GLY A 49 0.69 1.31 -3.29
N MET A 50 1.82 0.70 -3.65
CA MET A 50 2.99 0.62 -2.77
C MET A 50 3.56 2.00 -2.45
N VAL A 51 3.62 2.92 -3.43
CA VAL A 51 4.04 4.31 -3.21
C VAL A 51 3.06 5.03 -2.28
N LEU A 52 1.76 4.81 -2.47
CA LEU A 52 0.73 5.32 -1.57
C LEU A 52 0.94 4.79 -0.14
N GLY A 53 1.21 3.50 0.00
CA GLY A 53 1.49 2.85 1.28
C GLY A 53 2.70 3.46 2.00
N VAL A 54 3.78 3.73 1.27
CA VAL A 54 4.94 4.46 1.81
C VAL A 54 4.57 5.87 2.27
N GLY A 55 3.76 6.59 1.48
CA GLY A 55 3.25 7.90 1.89
C GLY A 55 2.45 7.85 3.18
N LEU A 56 1.57 6.86 3.33
CA LEU A 56 0.81 6.63 4.56
C LEU A 56 1.73 6.33 5.76
N CYS A 57 2.83 5.59 5.58
CA CYS A 57 3.81 5.35 6.63
C CYS A 57 4.43 6.66 7.15
N PHE A 58 4.80 7.59 6.26
CA PHE A 58 5.36 8.89 6.65
C PHE A 58 4.36 9.78 7.42
N VAL A 59 3.07 9.64 7.13
CA VAL A 59 2.00 10.34 7.85
C VAL A 59 1.71 9.68 9.19
N ALA A 60 1.63 8.35 9.22
CA ALA A 60 1.19 7.59 10.40
C ALA A 60 2.28 7.40 11.46
N ILE A 61 3.57 7.52 11.09
CA ILE A 61 4.70 7.23 11.99
C ILE A 61 5.44 8.54 12.29
N PRO A 62 4.99 9.31 13.30
CA PRO A 62 5.65 10.57 13.69
C PRO A 62 7.00 10.33 14.38
N ALA A 63 7.22 9.14 14.94
CA ALA A 63 8.46 8.75 15.58
C ALA A 63 8.78 7.27 15.29
N LEU A 64 10.04 6.99 14.98
CA LEU A 64 10.47 5.61 14.70
C LEU A 64 10.51 4.74 15.95
N ARG A 65 10.63 5.31 17.15
CA ARG A 65 10.58 4.56 18.41
C ARG A 65 9.26 4.85 19.13
N PRO A 66 8.66 3.85 19.80
CA PRO A 66 9.14 2.47 19.97
C PRO A 66 8.91 1.57 18.74
N TRP A 67 9.86 0.67 18.48
CA TRP A 67 9.81 -0.26 17.33
C TRP A 67 8.64 -1.23 17.36
N ALA A 68 8.15 -1.56 18.56
CA ALA A 68 6.96 -2.38 18.74
C ALA A 68 5.68 -1.77 18.15
N VAL A 69 5.67 -0.46 17.90
CA VAL A 69 4.53 0.24 17.28
C VAL A 69 4.86 0.65 15.85
N SER A 70 6.03 1.25 15.61
CA SER A 70 6.36 1.80 14.28
C SER A 70 6.51 0.73 13.20
N ILE A 71 7.11 -0.42 13.51
CA ILE A 71 7.29 -1.52 12.54
C ILE A 71 5.94 -2.10 12.08
N PRO A 72 5.05 -2.57 12.98
CA PRO A 72 3.77 -3.10 12.53
C PRO A 72 2.86 -2.02 11.95
N THR A 73 2.99 -0.75 12.36
CA THR A 73 2.29 0.38 11.70
C THR A 73 2.76 0.55 10.26
N ALA A 74 4.08 0.52 10.01
CA ALA A 74 4.63 0.63 8.66
C ALA A 74 4.16 -0.53 7.78
N LEU A 75 4.23 -1.75 8.30
CA LEU A 75 3.75 -2.94 7.59
C LEU A 75 2.27 -2.81 7.25
N PHE A 76 1.44 -2.41 8.21
CA PHE A 76 0.00 -2.29 8.02
C PHE A 76 -0.34 -1.27 6.93
N TYR A 77 0.22 -0.05 6.99
CA TYR A 77 -0.10 1.00 6.03
C TYR A 77 0.50 0.77 4.65
N PHE A 78 1.69 0.16 4.59
CA PHE A 78 2.28 -0.26 3.31
C PHE A 78 1.39 -1.29 2.60
N MET A 79 0.98 -2.33 3.33
CA MET A 79 0.09 -3.37 2.80
C MET A 79 -1.31 -2.82 2.49
N ALA A 80 -1.83 -1.88 3.28
CA ALA A 80 -3.11 -1.23 3.01
C ALA A 80 -3.09 -0.49 1.66
N GLY A 81 -1.99 0.18 1.32
CA GLY A 81 -1.86 0.85 0.04
C GLY A 81 -1.81 -0.12 -1.15
N ALA A 82 -1.04 -1.20 -1.01
CA ALA A 82 -0.99 -2.27 -2.01
C ALA A 82 -2.35 -2.94 -2.21
N LEU A 83 -3.02 -3.33 -1.11
CA LEU A 83 -4.32 -3.97 -1.11
C LEU A 83 -5.41 -3.05 -1.70
N ALA A 84 -5.44 -1.78 -1.31
CA ALA A 84 -6.40 -0.82 -1.85
C ALA A 84 -6.25 -0.66 -3.37
N ALA A 85 -5.01 -0.57 -3.86
CA ALA A 85 -4.74 -0.48 -5.29
C ALA A 85 -5.07 -1.80 -6.02
N ARG A 86 -4.85 -2.96 -5.40
CA ARG A 86 -5.24 -4.26 -5.96
C ARG A 86 -6.75 -4.38 -6.09
N LEU A 87 -7.50 -4.06 -5.03
CA LEU A 87 -8.96 -4.06 -5.03
C LEU A 87 -9.49 -3.10 -6.10
N PHE A 88 -8.92 -1.90 -6.19
CA PHE A 88 -9.27 -0.95 -7.25
C PHE A 88 -8.96 -1.49 -8.65
N GLY A 89 -7.78 -2.08 -8.85
CA GLY A 89 -7.42 -2.70 -10.14
C GLY A 89 -8.35 -3.83 -10.53
N MET A 90 -8.73 -4.69 -9.59
CA MET A 90 -9.71 -5.76 -9.86
C MET A 90 -11.10 -5.22 -10.20
N LEU A 91 -11.50 -4.07 -9.64
CA LEU A 91 -12.76 -3.41 -9.98
C LEU A 91 -12.73 -2.79 -11.39
N VAL A 92 -11.58 -2.27 -11.82
CA VAL A 92 -11.44 -1.56 -13.11
C VAL A 92 -11.11 -2.51 -14.26
N ASP A 93 -10.11 -3.37 -14.09
CA ASP A 93 -9.57 -4.23 -15.15
C ASP A 93 -10.15 -5.66 -15.08
N GLY A 94 -10.73 -6.05 -13.95
CA GLY A 94 -11.32 -7.37 -13.72
C GLY A 94 -10.51 -8.25 -12.76
N ALA A 95 -11.16 -9.27 -12.20
CA ALA A 95 -10.57 -10.16 -11.20
C ALA A 95 -10.22 -11.53 -11.79
N VAL A 96 -9.03 -12.03 -11.43
CA VAL A 96 -8.53 -13.36 -11.82
C VAL A 96 -8.38 -14.20 -10.55
N PRO A 97 -8.59 -15.53 -10.54
CA PRO A 97 -8.49 -16.34 -9.30
C PRO A 97 -7.19 -16.15 -8.52
N LYS A 98 -6.06 -15.98 -9.21
CA LYS A 98 -4.75 -15.70 -8.61
C LYS A 98 -4.72 -14.39 -7.81
N GLN A 99 -5.48 -13.37 -8.23
CA GLN A 99 -5.56 -12.08 -7.54
C GLN A 99 -6.21 -12.22 -6.17
N TRP A 100 -7.25 -13.05 -6.04
CA TRP A 100 -7.89 -13.32 -4.75
C TRP A 100 -6.97 -14.02 -3.76
N LEU A 101 -6.08 -14.89 -4.23
CA LEU A 101 -5.05 -15.47 -3.38
C LEU A 101 -4.09 -14.38 -2.86
N LEU A 102 -3.68 -13.44 -3.71
CA LEU A 102 -2.81 -12.33 -3.30
C LEU A 102 -3.52 -11.38 -2.34
N VAL A 103 -4.81 -11.08 -2.57
CA VAL A 103 -5.64 -10.34 -1.61
C VAL A 103 -5.67 -11.02 -0.25
N ALA A 104 -5.88 -12.35 -0.22
CA ALA A 104 -5.90 -13.11 1.03
C ALA A 104 -4.55 -13.05 1.75
N VAL A 105 -3.44 -13.13 1.02
CA VAL A 105 -2.09 -12.98 1.57
C VAL A 105 -1.89 -11.57 2.13
N GLU A 106 -2.23 -10.52 1.37
CA GLU A 106 -2.08 -9.13 1.79
C GLU A 106 -2.92 -8.84 3.05
N ALA A 107 -4.18 -9.25 3.05
CA ALA A 107 -5.07 -9.13 4.20
C ALA A 107 -4.56 -9.95 5.40
N GLY A 108 -4.00 -11.14 5.18
CA GLY A 108 -3.39 -11.96 6.23
C GLY A 108 -2.20 -11.28 6.89
N VAL A 109 -1.30 -10.69 6.11
CA VAL A 109 -0.16 -9.91 6.63
C VAL A 109 -0.66 -8.69 7.40
N MET A 110 -1.67 -7.98 6.89
CA MET A 110 -2.30 -6.86 7.61
C MET A 110 -2.94 -7.31 8.93
N ALA A 111 -3.60 -8.47 8.96
CA ALA A 111 -4.20 -9.02 10.18
C ALA A 111 -3.13 -9.33 11.23
N ILE A 112 -1.99 -9.91 10.83
CA ILE A 112 -0.85 -10.15 11.74
C ILE A 112 -0.33 -8.82 12.30
N ALA A 113 -0.14 -7.80 11.46
CA ALA A 113 0.30 -6.49 11.89
C ALA A 113 -0.69 -5.82 12.86
N ALA A 114 -1.99 -5.94 12.59
CA ALA A 114 -3.05 -5.42 13.45
C ALA A 114 -3.09 -6.12 14.81
N VAL A 115 -2.95 -7.46 14.84
CA VAL A 115 -2.87 -8.24 16.09
C VAL A 115 -1.63 -7.86 16.89
N TRP A 116 -0.48 -7.64 16.23
CA TRP A 116 0.72 -7.13 16.88
C TRP A 116 0.45 -5.78 17.54
N LEU A 117 -0.07 -4.81 16.79
CA LEU A 117 -0.40 -3.48 17.32
C LEU A 117 -1.35 -3.54 18.51
N TRP A 118 -2.39 -4.37 18.42
CA TRP A 118 -3.33 -4.58 19.52
C TRP A 118 -2.63 -5.09 20.78
N ARG A 119 -1.73 -6.07 20.65
CA ARG A 119 -0.95 -6.57 21.79
C ARG A 119 0.04 -5.54 22.35
N SER A 120 0.61 -4.69 21.50
CA SER A 120 1.58 -3.67 21.92
C SER A 120 0.92 -2.44 22.57
N GLY A 121 -0.36 -2.20 22.29
CA GLY A 121 -1.16 -1.15 22.94
C GLY A 121 -1.77 -1.56 24.29
N GLY A 122 -1.91 -2.87 24.56
CA GLY A 122 -2.57 -3.41 25.76
C GLY A 122 -1.79 -3.35 27.07
N SER A 123 -0.58 -2.78 27.07
CA SER A 123 0.28 -2.65 28.26
C SER A 123 0.31 -1.22 28.80
N THR A 124 -0.85 -0.65 29.08
CA THR A 124 -0.98 0.53 29.95
C THR A 124 -1.68 0.08 31.25
N PRO A 125 -1.00 0.11 32.41
CA PRO A 125 -1.66 -0.06 33.71
C PRO A 125 -2.52 1.16 34.07
#